data_AF-A0A4Q3FRB0-F1
#
_entry.id   AF-A0A4Q3FRB0-F1
#
_cell.length_a   1.000
_cell.length_b   1.000
_cell.length_c   1.000
_cell.angle_alpha   90.00
_cell.angle_beta   90.00
_cell.angle_gamma   90.00
#
_symmetry.space_group_name_H-M   'P 1'
#
loop_
_entity.id
_entity.type
_entity.pdbx_description
1 polymer ?
#
loop_
_entity_poly.entity_id
_entity_poly.type
_entity_poly.pdbx_seq_one_letter_code
_entity_poly.pdbx_strand_id
1 'polypeptide(L)' 'RIGIGHARNEVRNDATLRARIVADFIAGMTDPYALDEHQRLFDARPEFR' A
#
# COMPACT_ATOMS: atom_id res chain seq x y z
N ARG A 1 -21.37 -24.81 -18.56
CA ARG A 1 -21.10 -24.94 -17.11
C ARG A 1 -19.83 -24.15 -16.82
N ILE A 2 -19.99 -23.00 -16.13
CA ILE A 2 -19.02 -22.09 -15.50
C ILE A 2 -17.91 -21.52 -16.42
N GLY A 3 -18.06 -20.24 -16.78
CA GLY A 3 -17.14 -19.49 -17.65
C GLY A 3 -16.12 -18.62 -16.90
N ILE A 4 -14.94 -18.48 -17.50
CA ILE A 4 -14.12 -17.26 -17.72
C ILE A 4 -14.26 -16.04 -16.75
N GLY A 5 -14.46 -16.25 -15.44
CA GLY A 5 -14.63 -15.17 -14.46
C GLY A 5 -13.70 -15.21 -13.23
N HIS A 6 -13.00 -16.32 -12.96
CA HIS A 6 -12.29 -16.52 -11.69
C HIS A 6 -11.02 -15.68 -11.54
N ALA A 7 -10.13 -15.67 -12.55
CA ALA A 7 -8.82 -15.02 -12.44
C ALA A 7 -8.87 -13.51 -12.15
N ARG A 8 -9.83 -12.77 -12.72
CA ARG A 8 -9.94 -11.32 -12.45
C ARG A 8 -10.49 -11.03 -11.05
N ASN A 9 -11.22 -11.97 -10.45
CA ASN A 9 -11.80 -11.81 -9.12
C ASN A 9 -10.74 -12.09 -8.04
N GLU A 10 -9.90 -13.10 -8.26
CA GLU A 10 -8.77 -13.43 -7.36
C GLU A 10 -7.78 -12.25 -7.25
N VAL A 11 -7.30 -11.71 -8.38
CA VAL A 11 -6.38 -10.56 -8.37
C VAL A 11 -6.99 -9.32 -7.69
N ARG A 12 -8.30 -9.10 -7.85
CA ARG A 12 -9.01 -8.00 -7.16
C ARG A 12 -9.12 -8.25 -5.65
N ASN A 13 -9.34 -9.48 -5.23
CA ASN A 13 -9.34 -9.84 -3.81
C ASN A 13 -7.94 -9.67 -3.22
N ASP A 14 -6.88 -10.09 -3.92
CA ASP A 14 -5.49 -9.88 -3.49
C ASP A 14 -5.16 -8.39 -3.33
N ALA A 15 -5.53 -7.57 -4.32
CA ALA A 15 -5.34 -6.12 -4.24
C ALA A 15 -6.14 -5.50 -3.08
N THR A 16 -7.36 -5.97 -2.84
CA THR A 16 -8.22 -5.51 -1.74
C THR A 16 -7.64 -5.90 -0.38
N LEU A 17 -7.13 -7.12 -0.23
CA LEU A 17 -6.46 -7.60 0.98
C LEU A 17 -5.20 -6.80 1.26
N ARG A 18 -4.36 -6.56 0.24
CA ARG A 18 -3.17 -5.72 0.37
C ARG A 18 -3.52 -4.29 0.77
N ALA A 19 -4.55 -3.71 0.16
CA ALA A 19 -5.00 -2.35 0.50
C ALA A 19 -5.42 -2.23 1.96
N ARG A 20 -6.13 -3.24 2.50
CA ARG A 20 -6.51 -3.28 3.92
C ARG A 20 -5.29 -3.34 4.84
N ILE A 21 -4.33 -4.22 4.54
CA ILE A 21 -3.09 -4.34 5.32
C ILE A 21 -2.33 -3.00 5.34
N VAL A 22 -2.22 -2.33 4.19
CA VAL A 22 -1.59 -1.00 4.10
C VAL A 22 -2.37 0.03 4.91
N ALA A 23 -3.70 0.04 4.82
CA ALA A 23 -4.53 0.96 5.58
C ALA A 23 -4.38 0.78 7.09
N ASP A 24 -4.38 -0.47 7.58
CA ASP A 24 -4.19 -0.79 8.99
C ASP A 24 -2.79 -0.38 9.48
N PHE A 25 -1.78 -0.57 8.64
CA PHE A 25 -0.40 -0.13 8.93
C PHE A 25 -0.31 1.39 9.07
N ILE A 26 -0.90 2.15 8.14
CA ILE A 26 -0.92 3.63 8.20
C ILE A 26 -1.76 4.13 9.39
N ALA A 27 -2.91 3.51 9.65
CA ALA A 27 -3.79 3.88 10.77
C ALA A 27 -3.15 3.60 12.15
N GLY A 28 -2.20 2.67 12.21
CA GLY A 28 -1.45 2.35 13.44
C GLY A 28 -0.20 3.23 13.67
N MET A 29 0.16 4.11 12.73
CA MET A 29 1.30 5.02 12.92
C MET A 29 0.98 6.11 13.94
N THR A 30 2.00 6.55 14.68
CA THR A 30 1.92 7.75 15.52
C THR A 30 2.29 8.98 14.69
N ASP A 31 1.70 10.14 15.00
CA ASP A 31 1.92 11.38 14.23
C ASP A 31 3.42 11.71 14.00
N PRO A 32 4.32 11.58 15.00
CA PRO A 32 5.74 11.84 14.77
C PRO A 32 6.40 10.80 13.84
N TYR A 33 6.01 9.53 13.96
CA TYR A 33 6.56 8.44 13.15
C TYR A 33 6.11 8.55 11.69
N ALA A 34 4.85 8.91 11.44
CA ALA A 34 4.34 9.11 10.09
C ALA A 34 5.06 10.24 9.34
N LEU A 35 5.39 11.34 10.04
CA LEU A 35 6.14 12.46 9.46
C LEU A 35 7.59 12.10 9.13
N ASP A 36 8.28 11.39 10.03
CA ASP A 36 9.66 10.93 9.81
C ASP A 36 9.75 9.94 8.64
N GLU A 37 8.85 8.94 8.60
CA GLU A 37 8.79 7.99 7.48
C GLU A 37 8.41 8.68 6.16
N HIS A 38 7.48 9.64 6.17
CA HIS A 38 7.17 10.43 4.98
C HIS A 38 8.39 11.23 4.50
N GLN A 39 9.13 11.89 5.40
CA GLN A 39 10.36 12.59 5.05
C GLN A 39 11.43 11.64 4.51
N ARG A 40 11.62 10.49 5.12
CA ARG A 40 12.59 9.49 4.64
C ARG A 40 12.26 8.96 3.25
N LEU A 41 10.99 8.68 2.97
CA LEU A 41 10.55 8.09 1.71
C LEU A 41 10.43 9.10 0.58
N PHE A 42 10.07 10.35 0.89
CA PHE A 42 9.73 11.36 -0.12
C PHE A 42 10.64 12.61 -0.10
N ASP A 43 11.29 12.89 1.02
CA ASP A 43 12.15 14.05 1.25
C ASP A 43 13.66 13.68 1.28
N ALA A 44 13.98 12.40 1.08
CA ALA A 44 15.29 11.99 0.56
C ALA A 44 15.41 12.57 -0.85
N ARG A 45 15.83 13.85 -0.93
CA ARG A 45 16.14 14.51 -2.19
C ARG A 45 16.94 13.51 -3.02
N PRO A 46 16.47 13.10 -4.20
CA PRO A 46 17.33 12.40 -5.12
C PRO A 46 18.43 13.41 -5.37
N GLU A 47 19.64 13.11 -4.91
CA GLU A 47 20.82 13.75 -5.41
C GLU A 47 20.87 13.38 -6.89
N PHE A 48 20.18 14.20 -7.69
CA PHE A 48 20.24 14.23 -9.13
C PHE A 48 21.69 14.54 -9.48
N ARG A 49 22.50 13.50 -9.65
CA ARG A 49 23.74 13.51 -10.41
C ARG A 49 23.55 12.72 -11.68
#